data_AF-A0A238YSY8-F1
#
_entry.id   AF-A0A238YSY8-F1
#
_cell.length_a   1.000
_cell.length_b   1.000
_cell.length_c   1.000
_cell.angle_alpha   90.00
_cell.angle_beta   90.00
_cell.angle_gamma   90.00
#
_symmetry.space_group_name_H-M   'P 1'
#
loop_
_entity.id
_entity.type
_entity.pdbx_description
1 polymer ?
#
loop_
_entity_poly.entity_id
_entity_poly.type
_entity_poly.pdbx_seq_one_letter_code
_entity_poly.pdbx_strand_id
1 'polypeptide(L)'
;MLKIYYKICADTIFKSQNTNNGDWKFVSITFLSGFLSLILISLTIIITKIIPEHTYFSIYPENYTMKSLDIKLESIVVYFIPSVIINYFLIIYNKKHEKLLVMYKPQNGSYMIRFMIFSLVFFLVTVFIM
;
A
#
# COMPACT_ATOMS: atom_id res chain seq x y z
N MET A 1 -7.91 3.43 -14.89
CA MET A 1 -7.54 2.79 -13.60
C MET A 1 -6.92 3.76 -12.60
N LEU A 2 -5.87 4.52 -12.93
CA LEU A 2 -5.23 5.49 -12.01
C LEU A 2 -6.16 6.53 -11.38
N LYS A 3 -7.29 6.87 -12.03
CA LYS A 3 -8.29 7.81 -11.49
C LYS A 3 -8.83 7.41 -10.11
N ILE A 4 -9.05 6.12 -9.85
CA ILE A 4 -9.55 5.64 -8.54
C ILE A 4 -8.45 5.81 -7.49
N TYR A 5 -7.22 5.44 -7.82
CA TYR A 5 -6.08 5.64 -6.93
C TYR A 5 -5.86 7.10 -6.56
N TYR A 6 -5.98 8.01 -7.53
CA TYR A 6 -5.88 9.44 -7.28
C TYR A 6 -7.02 10.00 -6.44
N LYS A 7 -8.25 9.46 -6.56
CA LYS A 7 -9.34 9.79 -5.63
C LYS A 7 -9.05 9.33 -4.21
N ILE A 8 -8.49 8.13 -4.04
CA ILE A 8 -8.03 7.62 -2.74
C ILE A 8 -6.97 8.57 -2.16
N CYS A 9 -5.97 8.95 -2.97
CA CYS A 9 -4.93 9.89 -2.55
C CYS A 9 -5.52 11.23 -2.11
N ALA A 10 -6.41 11.83 -2.91
CA ALA A 10 -7.05 13.10 -2.59
C ALA A 10 -7.85 13.04 -1.29
N ASP A 11 -8.62 11.96 -1.08
CA ASP A 11 -9.36 11.73 0.17
C ASP A 11 -8.43 11.62 1.38
N THR A 12 -7.35 10.84 1.26
CA THR A 12 -6.38 10.66 2.35
C THR A 12 -5.65 11.95 2.68
N ILE A 13 -5.23 12.72 1.66
CA ILE A 13 -4.57 14.02 1.84
C ILE A 13 -5.51 14.98 2.55
N PHE A 14 -6.74 15.13 2.06
CA PHE A 14 -7.73 16.04 2.64
C PHE A 14 -8.05 15.67 4.09
N LYS A 15 -8.26 14.38 4.38
CA LYS A 15 -8.52 13.92 5.74
C LYS A 15 -7.32 14.18 6.67
N SER A 16 -6.11 13.92 6.18
CA SER A 16 -4.88 14.13 6.95
C SER A 16 -4.61 15.60 7.21
N GLN A 17 -4.88 16.50 6.25
CA GLN A 17 -4.74 17.95 6.42
C GLN A 17 -5.69 18.50 7.50
N ASN A 18 -6.93 17.99 7.54
CA ASN A 18 -7.94 18.47 8.49
C ASN A 18 -7.79 17.87 9.89
N THR A 19 -7.08 16.75 10.03
CA THR A 19 -6.98 16.01 11.30
C THR A 19 -5.61 16.19 11.96
N ASN A 20 -4.54 16.44 11.18
CA ASN A 20 -3.18 16.52 11.68
C ASN A 20 -2.55 17.89 11.40
N ASN A 21 -2.21 18.61 12.46
CA ASN A 21 -1.63 19.95 12.42
C ASN A 21 -0.16 19.93 11.95
N GLY A 22 0.06 19.86 10.63
CA GLY A 22 1.37 20.06 9.98
C GLY A 22 1.98 18.81 9.36
N ASP A 23 1.84 17.65 9.99
CA ASP A 23 2.47 16.39 9.54
C ASP A 23 1.66 15.59 8.53
N TRP A 24 0.66 16.23 7.91
CA TRP A 24 -0.28 15.56 7.01
C TRP A 24 0.39 14.82 5.85
N LYS A 25 1.55 15.29 5.36
CA LYS A 25 2.31 14.65 4.28
C LYS A 25 2.82 13.28 4.71
N PHE A 26 3.45 13.23 5.88
CA PHE A 26 3.96 12.00 6.46
C PHE A 26 2.81 11.03 6.74
N VAL A 27 1.75 11.51 7.40
CA VAL A 27 0.58 10.68 7.70
C VAL A 27 -0.06 10.11 6.43
N SER A 28 -0.23 10.93 5.39
CA SER A 28 -0.82 10.49 4.12
C SER A 28 0.01 9.42 3.43
N ILE A 29 1.33 9.62 3.35
CA ILE A 29 2.25 8.65 2.73
C ILE A 29 2.27 7.36 3.52
N THR A 30 2.43 7.43 4.84
CA THR A 30 2.51 6.25 5.70
C THR A 30 1.23 5.43 5.63
N PHE A 31 0.07 6.09 5.69
CA PHE A 31 -1.23 5.42 5.55
C PHE A 31 -1.35 4.70 4.21
N LEU A 32 -1.13 5.40 3.09
CA LEU A 32 -1.28 4.81 1.76
C LEU A 32 -0.26 3.70 1.51
N SER A 33 0.96 3.87 2.02
CA SER A 33 2.04 2.89 1.83
C SER A 33 1.83 1.64 2.67
N GLY A 34 1.26 1.77 3.88
CA GLY A 34 0.88 0.64 4.70
C GLY A 34 -0.14 -0.26 3.97
N PHE A 35 -1.23 0.32 3.49
CA PHE A 35 -2.25 -0.47 2.78
C PHE A 35 -1.80 -0.96 1.41
N LEU A 36 -1.01 -0.17 0.67
CA LEU A 36 -0.41 -0.63 -0.58
C LEU A 36 0.55 -1.81 -0.36
N SER A 37 1.33 -1.78 0.72
CA SER A 37 2.25 -2.88 1.06
C SER A 37 1.50 -4.18 1.33
N LEU A 38 0.33 -4.12 1.98
CA LEU A 38 -0.53 -5.30 2.16
C LEU A 38 -0.97 -5.89 0.83
N ILE A 39 -1.37 -5.04 -0.13
CA ILE A 39 -1.73 -5.49 -1.48
C ILE A 39 -0.52 -6.14 -2.17
N LEU A 40 0.67 -5.55 -2.08
CA LEU A 40 1.88 -6.13 -2.68
C LEU A 40 2.26 -7.47 -2.06
N ILE A 41 2.13 -7.61 -0.75
CA ILE A 41 2.34 -8.90 -0.06
C ILE A 41 1.36 -9.94 -0.60
N SER A 42 0.06 -9.63 -0.64
CA SER A 42 -0.96 -10.54 -1.18
C SER A 42 -0.66 -10.94 -2.63
N LEU A 43 -0.32 -9.98 -3.48
CA LEU A 43 0.03 -10.27 -4.87
C LEU A 43 1.23 -11.20 -4.95
N THR A 44 2.23 -11.01 -4.08
CA THR A 44 3.41 -11.87 -4.06
C THR A 44 3.04 -13.30 -3.63
N ILE A 45 2.21 -13.47 -2.60
CA ILE A 45 1.69 -14.79 -2.19
C ILE A 45 0.96 -15.48 -3.36
N ILE A 46 0.04 -14.77 -4.02
CA ILE A 46 -0.71 -15.30 -5.18
C ILE A 46 0.25 -15.71 -6.30
N ILE A 47 1.20 -14.84 -6.65
CA ILE A 47 2.17 -15.08 -7.72
C ILE A 47 3.03 -16.30 -7.40
N THR A 48 3.53 -16.42 -6.17
CA THR A 48 4.30 -17.60 -5.76
C THR A 48 3.47 -18.86 -5.92
N LYS A 49 2.22 -18.89 -5.45
CA LYS A 49 1.37 -20.09 -5.57
C LYS A 49 1.08 -20.53 -7.02
N ILE A 50 1.12 -19.60 -7.99
CA ILE A 50 0.83 -19.87 -9.40
C ILE A 50 2.10 -20.26 -10.18
N ILE A 51 3.27 -19.74 -9.78
CA ILE A 51 4.52 -19.90 -10.51
C ILE A 51 5.24 -21.21 -10.11
N PRO A 52 5.72 -22.03 -11.07
CA PRO A 52 6.42 -23.28 -10.76
C PRO A 52 7.73 -23.06 -9.98
N GLU A 53 8.02 -23.97 -9.04
CA GLU A 53 9.11 -23.83 -8.06
C GLU A 53 10.51 -23.59 -8.65
N HIS A 54 10.71 -23.99 -9.89
CA HIS A 54 11.98 -23.92 -10.61
C HIS A 54 12.28 -22.52 -11.20
N THR A 55 11.38 -21.56 -11.04
CA THR A 55 11.54 -20.18 -11.55
C THR A 55 11.71 -19.14 -10.44
N TYR A 56 11.74 -19.57 -9.17
CA TYR A 56 12.06 -18.69 -8.06
C TYR A 56 13.53 -18.28 -8.09
N PHE A 57 13.80 -17.04 -8.48
CA PHE A 57 14.94 -16.32 -7.92
C PHE A 57 14.58 -15.96 -6.48
N SER A 58 14.92 -16.83 -5.53
CA SER A 58 14.65 -16.53 -4.13
C SER A 58 15.63 -15.45 -3.67
N ILE A 59 15.08 -14.26 -3.36
CA ILE A 59 15.81 -13.20 -2.65
C ILE A 59 15.96 -13.61 -1.16
N TYR A 60 15.15 -14.57 -0.71
CA TYR A 60 15.19 -15.16 0.61
C TYR A 60 15.94 -16.50 0.58
N PRO A 61 16.74 -16.84 1.61
CA PRO A 61 17.41 -18.14 1.68
C PRO A 61 16.40 -19.30 1.70
N GLU A 62 16.82 -20.47 1.21
CA GLU A 62 16.02 -21.71 1.06
C GLU A 62 15.24 -22.14 2.33
N ASN A 63 15.63 -21.60 3.49
CA ASN A 63 15.02 -21.85 4.80
C ASN A 63 13.91 -20.84 5.18
N TYR A 64 13.34 -20.08 4.23
CA TYR A 64 12.17 -19.24 4.50
C TYR A 64 10.92 -20.12 4.65
N THR A 65 10.84 -20.82 5.79
CA THR A 65 9.72 -21.69 6.13
C THR A 65 8.45 -20.85 6.30
N MET A 66 7.48 -21.07 5.41
CA MET A 66 6.12 -20.51 5.35
C MET A 66 5.27 -20.66 6.64
N LYS A 67 5.81 -21.22 7.74
CA LYS A 67 5.04 -21.68 8.90
C LYS A 67 4.99 -20.70 10.08
N SER A 68 5.70 -19.58 10.04
CA SER A 68 5.70 -18.62 11.14
C SER A 68 5.08 -17.29 10.73
N LEU A 69 4.17 -16.79 11.57
CA LEU A 69 3.74 -15.37 11.59
C LEU A 69 4.86 -14.43 12.07
N ASP A 70 6.11 -14.91 12.14
CA ASP A 70 7.29 -14.06 12.17
C ASP A 70 7.37 -13.30 10.85
N ILE A 71 6.65 -12.17 10.81
CA ILE A 71 6.87 -11.12 9.83
C ILE A 71 8.28 -10.63 10.09
N LYS A 72 9.25 -11.22 9.39
CA LYS A 72 10.63 -10.75 9.43
C LYS A 72 10.61 -9.28 9.05
N LEU A 73 11.35 -8.47 9.80
CA LEU A 73 11.47 -7.04 9.57
C LEU A 73 11.92 -6.73 8.13
N GLU A 74 12.66 -7.67 7.53
CA GLU A 74 13.01 -7.75 6.11
C GLU A 74 11.79 -7.67 5.18
N SER A 75 10.72 -8.41 5.46
CA SER A 75 9.49 -8.42 4.66
C SER A 75 8.78 -7.07 4.71
N ILE A 76 8.76 -6.42 5.88
CA ILE A 76 8.24 -5.05 6.00
C ILE A 76 9.06 -4.11 5.12
N VAL A 77 10.39 -4.17 5.20
CA VAL A 77 11.29 -3.34 4.38
C VAL A 77 11.05 -3.56 2.88
N VAL A 78 10.94 -4.82 2.44
CA VAL A 78 10.79 -5.20 1.03
C VAL A 78 9.49 -4.69 0.41
N TYR A 79 8.38 -4.65 1.14
CA TYR A 79 7.10 -4.21 0.58
C TYR A 79 6.72 -2.78 0.94
N PHE A 80 7.11 -2.31 2.13
CA PHE A 80 6.78 -0.97 2.60
C PHE A 80 7.62 0.10 1.91
N ILE A 81 8.95 -0.09 1.78
CA ILE A 81 9.81 0.93 1.16
C ILE A 81 9.40 1.22 -0.29
N PRO A 82 9.21 0.22 -1.18
CA PRO A 82 8.73 0.49 -2.52
C PRO A 82 7.38 1.20 -2.54
N SER A 83 6.47 0.82 -1.61
CA SER A 83 5.17 1.49 -1.47
C SER A 83 5.31 2.97 -1.09
N VAL A 84 6.23 3.29 -0.18
CA VAL A 84 6.56 4.68 0.20
C VAL A 84 7.11 5.44 -0.98
N ILE A 85 8.05 4.86 -1.73
CA ILE A 85 8.65 5.49 -2.91
C ILE A 85 7.57 5.80 -3.95
N ILE A 86 6.71 4.82 -4.27
CA ILE A 86 5.60 4.99 -5.21
C ILE A 86 4.69 6.14 -4.76
N ASN A 87 4.26 6.14 -3.50
CA ASN A 87 3.39 7.18 -2.96
C ASN A 87 4.06 8.56 -2.92
N TYR A 88 5.34 8.62 -2.59
CA TYR A 88 6.10 9.86 -2.62
C TYR A 88 6.09 10.48 -4.02
N PHE A 89 6.39 9.70 -5.06
CA PHE A 89 6.42 10.19 -6.44
C PHE A 89 5.04 10.52 -7.03
N LEU A 90 3.99 9.87 -6.53
CA LEU A 90 2.61 10.13 -6.97
C LEU A 90 2.00 11.36 -6.28
N ILE A 91 2.35 11.61 -5.01
CA ILE A 91 1.64 12.58 -4.17
C ILE A 91 2.51 13.80 -3.86
N ILE A 92 3.74 13.61 -3.43
CA ILE A 92 4.56 14.71 -2.90
C ILE A 92 5.46 15.31 -3.98
N TYR A 93 6.08 14.47 -4.80
CA TYR A 93 7.04 14.91 -5.80
C TYR A 93 6.44 15.97 -6.72
N ASN A 94 7.19 17.06 -6.92
CA ASN A 94 6.78 18.21 -7.72
C ASN A 94 5.39 18.79 -7.34
N LYS A 95 5.07 18.80 -6.04
CA LYS A 95 3.82 19.33 -5.47
C LYS A 95 2.55 18.74 -6.10
N LYS A 96 2.60 17.48 -6.55
CA LYS A 96 1.45 16.82 -7.20
C LYS A 96 0.18 16.80 -6.35
N HIS A 97 0.29 16.80 -5.03
CA HIS A 97 -0.85 16.88 -4.10
C HIS A 97 -1.74 18.10 -4.35
N GLU A 98 -1.18 19.27 -4.69
CA GLU A 98 -1.97 20.47 -5.01
C GLU A 98 -2.84 20.20 -6.26
N LYS A 99 -2.24 19.60 -7.30
CA LYS A 99 -2.96 19.22 -8.52
C LYS A 99 -4.01 18.15 -8.26
N LEU A 100 -3.71 17.18 -7.38
CA LEU A 100 -4.65 16.11 -7.01
C LEU A 100 -5.89 16.66 -6.31
N LEU A 101 -5.72 17.60 -5.36
CA LEU A 101 -6.84 18.20 -4.64
C LEU A 101 -7.72 19.09 -5.52
N VAL A 102 -7.13 19.74 -6.54
CA VAL A 102 -7.90 20.52 -7.53
C VAL A 102 -8.66 19.61 -8.49
N MET A 103 -8.02 18.54 -8.97
CA MET A 103 -8.58 17.67 -10.00
C MET A 103 -9.59 16.65 -9.46
N TYR A 104 -9.42 16.22 -8.21
CA TYR A 104 -10.26 15.21 -7.56
C TYR A 104 -10.87 15.79 -6.29
N LYS A 105 -12.17 16.10 -6.34
CA LYS A 105 -12.91 16.59 -5.18
C LYS A 105 -12.96 15.49 -4.10
N PRO A 106 -12.47 15.76 -2.87
CA PRO A 106 -12.51 14.80 -1.78
C PRO A 106 -13.95 14.43 -1.41
N GLN A 107 -14.19 13.17 -1.08
CA GLN A 107 -15.45 12.59 -0.61
C GLN A 107 -15.40 12.28 0.89
N ASN A 108 -14.86 13.20 1.67
CA ASN A 108 -14.78 13.12 3.14
C ASN A 108 -14.13 11.81 3.66
N GLY A 109 -13.19 11.24 2.91
CA GLY A 109 -12.49 10.01 3.29
C GLY A 109 -13.19 8.70 2.87
N SER A 110 -14.30 8.75 2.12
CA SER A 110 -15.01 7.56 1.65
C SER A 110 -14.10 6.62 0.83
N TYR A 111 -13.30 7.16 -0.10
CA TYR A 111 -12.37 6.34 -0.88
C TYR A 111 -11.20 5.83 -0.05
N MET A 112 -10.72 6.63 0.90
CA MET A 112 -9.68 6.21 1.86
C MET A 112 -10.13 5.00 2.68
N ILE A 113 -11.35 5.01 3.23
CA ILE A 113 -11.90 3.91 4.02
C ILE A 113 -12.10 2.66 3.16
N ARG A 114 -12.67 2.82 1.96
CA ARG A 114 -12.84 1.69 1.02
C ARG A 114 -11.52 1.04 0.65
N PHE A 115 -10.48 1.84 0.42
CA PHE A 115 -9.14 1.34 0.12
C PHE A 115 -8.55 0.56 1.29
N MET A 116 -8.68 1.08 2.52
CA MET A 116 -8.26 0.37 3.74
C MET A 116 -8.96 -0.97 3.89
N ILE A 117 -10.30 -0.99 3.82
CA ILE A 117 -11.09 -2.22 3.98
C ILE A 117 -10.72 -3.22 2.88
N PHE A 118 -10.65 -2.77 1.63
CA PHE A 118 -10.26 -3.63 0.52
C PHE A 118 -8.87 -4.25 0.73
N SER A 119 -7.89 -3.46 1.11
CA SER A 119 -6.50 -3.93 1.31
C SER A 119 -6.41 -4.94 2.46
N LEU A 120 -7.13 -4.69 3.56
CA LEU A 120 -7.19 -5.62 4.70
C LEU A 120 -7.89 -6.92 4.34
N VAL A 121 -9.09 -6.85 3.72
CA VAL A 121 -9.84 -8.05 3.32
C VAL A 121 -9.04 -8.86 2.30
N PHE A 122 -8.42 -8.20 1.32
CA PHE A 122 -7.60 -8.85 0.32
C PHE A 122 -6.39 -9.55 0.94
N PHE A 123 -5.73 -8.92 1.92
CA PHE A 123 -4.64 -9.54 2.68
C PHE A 123 -5.10 -10.74 3.49
N LEU A 124 -6.17 -10.61 4.29
CA LEU A 124 -6.69 -11.71 5.11
C LEU A 124 -7.11 -12.90 4.25
N VAL A 125 -7.85 -12.65 3.16
CA VAL A 125 -8.25 -13.71 2.22
C VAL A 125 -7.02 -14.42 1.66
N THR A 126 -6.00 -13.67 1.26
CA THR A 126 -4.81 -14.26 0.65
C THR A 126 -3.98 -15.07 1.65
N VAL A 127 -3.87 -14.62 2.90
CA VAL A 127 -3.08 -15.32 3.92
C VAL A 127 -3.78 -16.56 4.48
N PHE A 128 -5.11 -16.53 4.62
CA PHE A 128 -5.85 -17.60 5.28
C PHE A 128 -6.49 -18.62 4.33
N ILE A 129 -6.77 -18.23 3.08
CA ILE A 129 -7.49 -19.10 2.12
C ILE A 129 -6.52 -19.68 1.08
N MET A 130 -5.48 -18.93 0.69
CA MET A 130 -4.44 -19.42 -0.23
C MET A 130 -3.25 -19.98 0.53
#